data_AF-A0A538AAJ7-F1
#
_entry.id   AF-A0A538AAJ7-F1
#
_cell.length_a   1.000
_cell.length_b   1.000
_cell.length_c   1.000
_cell.angle_alpha   90.00
_cell.angle_beta   90.00
_cell.angle_gamma   90.00
#
_symmetry.space_group_name_H-M   'P 1'
#
loop_
_entity.id
_entity.type
_entity.pdbx_description
1 polymer ?
#
loop_
_entity_poly.entity_id
_entity_poly.type
_entity_poly.pdbx_seq_one_letter_code
_entity_poly.pdbx_strand_id
1 'polypeptide(L)'
;MQSVSRKEVSMSTAGIGLLGSDADNELHPQFTRVLKGLDPDEVESYVSAVIRRVDGLERELKQVVEQRDLAQRRYASVREEAYRQAAARMGDVLRTADMQAERLRQESEEEAARRIAEATEEGERIRMDAQGEAHRLRQEGQSTLRLAQAEAERVLGGLAARREAMIAEMTVIRDRMGGVLEQLENVIGATAQPLAIAEPPQPARLLEASEPEQTTLVEQPDIELGDESDDLLGMDDGFDFDIPDILGSELDEQ
;
A
#
# COMPACT_ATOMS: atom_id res chain seq x y z
N MET A 1 39.03 0.87 20.07
CA MET A 1 39.96 0.20 21.01
C MET A 1 39.84 0.85 22.39
N GLN A 2 38.96 0.35 23.26
CA GLN A 2 38.90 0.76 24.66
C GLN A 2 39.05 -0.47 25.55
N SER A 3 40.09 -0.44 26.37
CA SER A 3 40.52 -1.48 27.28
C SER A 3 39.59 -1.55 28.50
N VAL A 4 38.83 -2.64 28.60
CA VAL A 4 38.05 -2.96 29.80
C VAL A 4 39.02 -3.47 30.87
N SER A 5 39.31 -2.62 31.85
CA SER A 5 40.02 -3.00 33.08
C SER A 5 39.19 -4.00 33.87
N ARG A 6 39.51 -5.28 33.71
CA ARG A 6 39.01 -6.39 34.53
C ARG A 6 39.58 -6.22 35.94
N LYS A 7 38.76 -5.72 36.86
CA LYS A 7 39.07 -5.63 38.28
C LYS A 7 39.10 -7.05 38.86
N GLU A 8 40.29 -7.62 39.00
CA GLU A 8 40.47 -8.87 39.71
C GLU A 8 40.03 -8.70 41.17
N VAL A 9 38.97 -9.41 41.54
CA VAL A 9 38.58 -9.59 42.93
C VAL A 9 39.60 -10.56 43.52
N SER A 10 40.60 -10.02 44.18
CA SER A 10 41.50 -10.77 45.07
C SER A 10 40.64 -11.35 46.20
N MET A 11 40.16 -12.58 46.02
CA MET A 11 39.64 -13.41 47.08
C MET A 11 40.79 -13.66 48.04
N SER A 12 40.84 -12.86 49.11
CA SER A 12 41.74 -13.07 50.24
C SER A 12 41.40 -14.42 50.86
N THR A 13 42.14 -15.45 50.46
CA THR A 13 42.21 -16.76 51.11
C THR A 13 43.06 -16.71 52.39
N ALA A 14 43.25 -15.52 52.97
CA ALA A 14 43.96 -15.32 54.23
C ALA A 14 43.04 -15.65 55.41
N GLY A 15 42.72 -16.92 55.57
CA GLY A 15 41.93 -17.43 56.69
C GLY A 15 42.15 -18.91 57.01
N ILE A 16 42.98 -19.62 56.24
CA ILE A 16 43.34 -21.02 56.51
C ILE A 16 44.78 -21.06 57.05
N GLY A 17 45.00 -20.30 58.11
CA GLY A 17 46.19 -20.39 58.97
C GLY A 17 45.82 -20.80 60.39
N LEU A 18 44.66 -21.46 60.58
CA LEU A 18 44.09 -21.78 61.90
C LEU A 18 44.59 -23.12 62.47
N LEU A 19 45.52 -23.79 61.79
CA LEU A 19 46.16 -25.02 62.26
C LEU A 19 47.67 -24.79 62.22
N GLY A 20 48.16 -23.98 63.14
CA GLY A 20 49.59 -23.88 63.43
C GLY A 20 50.12 -25.24 63.91
N SER A 21 51.42 -25.45 63.71
CA SER A 21 52.21 -26.65 64.04
C SER A 21 52.12 -27.16 65.48
N ASP A 22 51.45 -26.43 66.38
CA ASP A 22 51.15 -26.87 67.75
C ASP A 22 50.01 -27.90 67.81
N ALA A 23 49.19 -28.01 66.76
CA ALA A 23 48.08 -28.97 66.72
C ALA A 23 48.54 -30.45 66.72
N ASP A 24 49.73 -30.76 66.19
CA ASP A 24 50.20 -32.15 66.04
C ASP A 24 50.65 -32.77 67.38
N ASN A 25 51.23 -31.99 68.29
CA ASN A 25 51.58 -32.45 69.66
C ASN A 25 50.33 -32.52 70.58
N GLU A 26 49.25 -31.84 70.17
CA GLU A 26 47.95 -31.81 70.86
C GLU A 26 46.99 -32.89 70.36
N LEU A 27 47.16 -33.40 69.13
CA LEU A 27 46.39 -34.55 68.60
C LEU A 27 46.99 -35.90 69.05
N HIS A 28 48.27 -35.91 69.44
CA HIS A 28 49.00 -37.09 69.91
C HIS A 28 49.80 -36.80 71.19
N PRO A 29 49.13 -36.68 72.34
CA PRO A 29 49.83 -36.43 73.61
C PRO A 29 50.74 -37.62 73.96
N GLN A 30 52.01 -37.33 74.28
CA GLN A 30 52.95 -38.29 74.82
C GLN A 30 52.90 -38.22 76.35
N PHE A 31 52.38 -39.27 76.99
CA PHE A 31 52.32 -39.36 78.45
C PHE A 31 53.47 -40.21 79.00
N THR A 32 54.00 -39.82 80.14
CA THR A 32 55.04 -40.56 80.85
C THR A 32 54.47 -41.86 81.42
N ARG A 33 55.21 -42.98 81.29
CA ARG A 33 54.78 -44.30 81.80
C ARG A 33 55.37 -44.55 83.19
N VAL A 34 54.51 -44.79 84.16
CA VAL A 34 54.83 -45.22 85.52
C VAL A 34 54.67 -46.75 85.63
N LEU A 35 55.24 -47.38 86.67
CA LEU A 35 55.37 -48.84 86.88
C LEU A 35 54.09 -49.69 86.68
N LYS A 36 52.90 -49.05 86.58
CA LYS A 36 51.60 -49.68 86.30
C LYS A 36 50.64 -48.83 85.43
N GLY A 37 51.12 -47.91 84.59
CA GLY A 37 50.22 -47.13 83.72
C GLY A 37 50.77 -45.79 83.22
N LEU A 38 49.87 -44.96 82.71
CA LEU A 38 50.14 -43.54 82.41
C LEU A 38 50.09 -42.74 83.70
N ASP A 39 50.84 -41.63 83.78
CA ASP A 39 50.78 -40.70 84.90
C ASP A 39 49.39 -40.05 85.00
N PRO A 40 48.63 -40.25 86.10
CA PRO A 40 47.29 -39.69 86.24
C PRO A 40 47.29 -38.16 86.23
N ASP A 41 48.32 -37.50 86.78
CA ASP A 41 48.37 -36.05 86.89
C ASP A 41 48.57 -35.38 85.52
N GLU A 42 49.40 -35.98 84.65
CA GLU A 42 49.60 -35.54 83.26
C GLU A 42 48.33 -35.70 82.43
N VAL A 43 47.60 -36.81 82.63
CA VAL A 43 46.34 -37.09 81.92
C VAL A 43 45.24 -36.12 82.38
N GLU A 44 45.10 -35.86 83.67
CA GLU A 44 44.10 -34.90 84.20
C GLU A 44 44.36 -33.47 83.71
N SER A 45 45.63 -33.05 83.69
CA SER A 45 46.03 -31.74 83.16
C SER A 45 45.70 -31.61 81.66
N TYR A 46 46.01 -32.65 80.87
CA TYR A 46 45.69 -32.69 79.45
C TYR A 46 44.18 -32.69 79.20
N VAL A 47 43.40 -33.53 79.90
CA VAL A 47 41.93 -33.55 79.77
C VAL A 47 41.33 -32.19 80.14
N SER A 48 41.84 -31.55 81.19
CA SER A 48 41.41 -30.19 81.58
C SER A 48 41.73 -29.15 80.52
N ALA A 49 42.89 -29.26 79.84
CA ALA A 49 43.26 -28.37 78.73
C ALA A 49 42.38 -28.59 77.49
N VAL A 50 42.08 -29.85 77.16
CA VAL A 50 41.18 -30.22 76.06
C VAL A 50 39.76 -29.69 76.31
N ILE A 51 39.22 -29.85 77.53
CA ILE A 51 37.89 -29.33 77.88
C ILE A 51 37.84 -27.81 77.68
N ARG A 52 38.82 -27.06 78.20
CA ARG A 52 38.88 -25.60 78.02
C ARG A 52 38.97 -25.19 76.54
N ARG A 53 39.67 -25.98 75.72
CA ARG A 53 39.79 -25.75 74.28
C ARG A 53 38.49 -26.04 73.55
N VAL A 54 37.83 -27.16 73.85
CA VAL A 54 36.51 -27.49 73.30
C VAL A 54 35.50 -26.42 73.68
N ASP A 55 35.45 -25.99 74.95
CA ASP A 55 34.59 -24.89 75.40
C ASP A 55 34.89 -23.56 74.68
N GLY A 56 36.16 -23.33 74.32
CA GLY A 56 36.60 -22.17 73.53
C GLY A 56 36.10 -22.26 72.09
N LEU A 57 36.33 -23.40 71.43
CA LEU A 57 35.90 -23.66 70.05
C LEU A 57 34.38 -23.68 69.92
N GLU A 58 33.65 -24.20 70.90
CA GLU A 58 32.19 -24.16 70.92
C GLU A 58 31.65 -22.73 71.01
N ARG A 59 32.28 -21.87 71.83
CA ARG A 59 31.96 -20.45 71.91
C ARG A 59 32.27 -19.72 70.61
N GLU A 60 33.42 -19.99 69.99
CA GLU A 60 33.80 -19.44 68.69
C GLU A 60 32.86 -19.90 67.57
N LEU A 61 32.53 -21.19 67.50
CA LEU A 61 31.58 -21.72 66.53
C LEU A 61 30.21 -21.06 66.68
N LYS A 62 29.73 -20.91 67.92
CA LYS A 62 28.48 -20.22 68.20
C LYS A 62 28.51 -18.77 67.72
N GLN A 63 29.59 -18.04 68.00
CA GLN A 63 29.76 -16.66 67.56
C GLN A 63 29.82 -16.54 66.02
N VAL A 64 30.52 -17.44 65.34
CA VAL A 64 30.61 -17.48 63.87
C VAL A 64 29.25 -17.81 63.25
N VAL A 65 28.49 -18.75 63.83
CA VAL A 65 27.14 -19.08 63.37
C VAL A 65 26.21 -17.88 63.53
N GLU A 66 26.23 -17.21 64.68
CA GLU A 66 25.43 -15.99 64.90
C GLU A 66 25.80 -14.87 63.91
N GLN A 67 27.10 -14.67 63.64
CA GLN A 67 27.57 -13.70 62.65
C GLN A 67 27.13 -14.06 61.23
N ARG A 68 27.21 -15.35 60.86
CA ARG A 68 26.74 -15.85 59.56
C ARG A 68 25.25 -15.60 59.41
N ASP A 69 24.45 -15.92 60.41
CA ASP A 69 23.00 -15.77 60.35
C ASP A 69 22.59 -14.30 60.27
N LEU A 70 23.28 -13.41 61.00
CA LEU A 70 23.11 -11.97 60.87
C LEU A 70 23.50 -11.45 59.48
N ALA A 71 24.63 -11.91 58.95
CA ALA A 71 25.07 -11.56 57.60
C ALA A 71 24.04 -12.05 56.56
N GLN A 72 23.58 -13.28 56.67
CA GLN A 72 22.60 -13.88 55.76
C GLN A 72 21.27 -13.12 55.77
N ARG A 73 20.78 -12.69 56.94
CA ARG A 73 19.58 -11.85 57.05
C ARG A 73 19.77 -10.49 56.37
N ARG A 74 20.93 -9.85 56.57
CA ARG A 74 21.28 -8.58 55.91
C ARG A 74 21.36 -8.72 54.40
N TYR A 75 21.97 -9.80 53.90
CA TYR A 75 22.02 -10.08 52.47
C TYR A 75 20.62 -10.34 51.90
N ALA A 76 19.78 -11.09 52.60
CA ALA A 76 18.41 -11.34 52.18
C ALA A 76 17.60 -10.04 52.08
N SER A 77 17.70 -9.14 53.08
CA SER A 77 16.98 -7.86 53.04
C SER A 77 17.47 -6.93 51.93
N VAL A 78 18.79 -6.86 51.70
CA VAL A 78 19.35 -6.05 50.60
C VAL A 78 18.93 -6.61 49.25
N ARG A 79 18.93 -7.95 49.10
CA ARG A 79 18.49 -8.62 47.89
C ARG A 79 17.01 -8.37 47.60
N GLU A 80 16.16 -8.45 48.61
CA GLU A 80 14.73 -8.18 48.47
C GLU A 80 14.48 -6.72 48.05
N GLU A 81 15.17 -5.76 48.67
CA GLU A 81 15.05 -4.35 48.33
C GLU A 81 15.55 -4.07 46.89
N ALA A 82 16.65 -4.71 46.47
CA ALA A 82 17.15 -4.61 45.10
C ALA A 82 16.12 -5.15 44.08
N TYR A 83 15.47 -6.28 44.37
CA TYR A 83 14.40 -6.80 43.51
C TYR A 83 13.17 -5.90 43.49
N ARG A 84 12.78 -5.36 44.65
CA ARG A 84 11.65 -4.42 44.76
C ARG A 84 11.90 -3.16 43.92
N GLN A 85 13.12 -2.61 44.00
CA GLN A 85 13.50 -1.46 43.20
C GLN A 85 13.53 -1.78 41.70
N ALA A 86 14.05 -2.95 41.31
CA ALA A 86 14.05 -3.38 39.91
C ALA A 86 12.61 -3.55 39.37
N ALA A 87 11.73 -4.19 40.15
CA ALA A 87 10.33 -4.36 39.79
C ALA A 87 9.59 -3.02 39.66
N ALA A 88 9.84 -2.08 40.57
CA ALA A 88 9.28 -0.73 40.49
C ALA A 88 9.71 -0.01 39.21
N ARG A 89 11.01 -0.01 38.89
CA ARG A 89 11.53 0.59 37.65
C ARG A 89 10.95 -0.07 36.40
N MET A 90 10.84 -1.39 36.38
CA MET A 90 10.25 -2.10 35.26
C MET A 90 8.75 -1.78 35.11
N GLY A 91 8.02 -1.65 36.21
CA GLY A 91 6.63 -1.19 36.21
C GLY A 91 6.47 0.23 35.64
N ASP A 92 7.40 1.13 35.97
CA ASP A 92 7.39 2.48 35.41
C ASP A 92 7.69 2.48 33.92
N VAL A 93 8.67 1.69 33.45
CA VAL A 93 8.96 1.54 32.01
C VAL A 93 7.76 1.00 31.26
N LEU A 94 7.12 -0.06 31.75
CA LEU A 94 5.92 -0.63 31.14
C LEU A 94 4.79 0.40 31.08
N ARG A 95 4.54 1.12 32.17
CA ARG A 95 3.52 2.18 32.19
C ARG A 95 3.83 3.29 31.17
N THR A 96 5.09 3.71 31.03
CA THR A 96 5.47 4.71 30.03
C THR A 96 5.31 4.18 28.61
N ALA A 97 5.63 2.91 28.36
CA ALA A 97 5.44 2.27 27.07
C ALA A 97 3.95 2.17 26.71
N ASP A 98 3.10 1.76 27.66
CA ASP A 98 1.65 1.69 27.46
C ASP A 98 1.05 3.06 27.15
N MET A 99 1.48 4.11 27.87
CA MET A 99 1.07 5.48 27.60
C MET A 99 1.51 5.96 26.20
N GLN A 100 2.73 5.63 25.79
CA GLN A 100 3.24 5.99 24.45
C GLN A 100 2.52 5.23 23.35
N ALA A 101 2.24 3.94 23.55
CA ALA A 101 1.49 3.13 22.60
C ALA A 101 0.07 3.64 22.41
N GLU A 102 -0.62 3.99 23.51
CA GLU A 102 -1.98 4.56 23.43
C GLU A 102 -1.98 5.93 22.76
N ARG A 103 -0.98 6.77 23.06
CA ARG A 103 -0.80 8.06 22.39
C ARG A 103 -0.60 7.88 20.88
N LEU A 104 0.30 6.99 20.49
CA LEU A 104 0.58 6.70 19.08
C LEU A 104 -0.67 6.16 18.38
N ARG A 105 -1.47 5.34 19.05
CA ARG A 105 -2.74 4.83 18.54
C ARG A 105 -3.73 5.97 18.27
N GLN A 106 -3.90 6.88 19.23
CA GLN A 106 -4.79 8.04 19.08
C GLN A 106 -4.31 8.97 17.96
N GLU A 107 -3.02 9.30 17.91
CA GLU A 107 -2.43 10.14 16.86
C GLU A 107 -2.62 9.49 15.47
N SER A 108 -2.42 8.18 15.37
CA SER A 108 -2.64 7.43 14.12
C SER A 108 -4.11 7.40 13.70
N GLU A 109 -5.03 7.21 14.64
CA GLU A 109 -6.48 7.26 14.39
C GLU A 109 -6.92 8.64 13.91
N GLU A 110 -6.41 9.72 14.52
CA GLU A 110 -6.67 11.10 14.11
C GLU A 110 -6.07 11.44 12.75
N GLU A 111 -4.85 10.99 12.45
CA GLU A 111 -4.24 11.16 11.12
C GLU A 111 -4.98 10.38 10.04
N ALA A 112 -5.37 9.13 10.31
CA ALA A 112 -6.17 8.34 9.39
C ALA A 112 -7.52 9.00 9.11
N ALA A 113 -8.22 9.47 10.15
CA ALA A 113 -9.47 10.18 10.00
C ALA A 113 -9.33 11.47 9.17
N ARG A 114 -8.26 12.25 9.40
CA ARG A 114 -7.95 13.44 8.61
C ARG A 114 -7.71 13.11 7.13
N ARG A 115 -6.88 12.10 6.84
CA ARG A 115 -6.60 11.67 5.46
C ARG A 115 -7.85 11.19 4.74
N ILE A 116 -8.73 10.45 5.42
CA ILE A 116 -10.00 10.01 4.84
C ILE A 116 -10.88 11.24 4.54
N ALA A 117 -11.01 12.18 5.49
CA ALA A 117 -11.79 13.39 5.28
C ALA A 117 -11.26 14.22 4.08
N GLU A 118 -9.95 14.45 4.02
CA GLU A 118 -9.30 15.16 2.90
C GLU A 118 -9.52 14.44 1.57
N ALA A 119 -9.33 13.12 1.51
CA ALA A 119 -9.57 12.35 0.30
C ALA A 119 -11.04 12.38 -0.14
N THR A 120 -11.99 12.36 0.80
CA THR A 120 -13.42 12.49 0.48
C THR A 120 -13.76 13.87 -0.04
N GLU A 121 -13.21 14.94 0.56
CA GLU A 121 -13.43 16.30 0.09
C GLU A 121 -12.85 16.50 -1.32
N GLU A 122 -11.63 16.01 -1.57
CA GLU A 122 -11.00 16.07 -2.88
C GLU A 122 -11.79 15.26 -3.92
N GLY A 123 -12.23 14.06 -3.57
CA GLY A 123 -13.06 13.24 -4.44
C GLY A 123 -14.39 13.91 -4.80
N GLU A 124 -15.02 14.58 -3.83
CA GLU A 124 -16.22 15.38 -4.05
C GLU A 124 -15.97 16.59 -4.95
N ARG A 125 -14.85 17.29 -4.76
CA ARG A 125 -14.44 18.42 -5.60
C ARG A 125 -14.22 17.98 -7.05
N ILE A 126 -13.42 16.93 -7.27
CA ILE A 126 -13.18 16.36 -8.60
C ILE A 126 -14.50 15.94 -9.25
N ARG A 127 -15.41 15.33 -8.49
CA ARG A 127 -16.73 14.92 -8.99
C ARG A 127 -17.57 16.13 -9.43
N MET A 128 -17.62 17.19 -8.63
CA MET A 128 -18.35 18.42 -8.96
C MET A 128 -17.75 19.10 -10.19
N ASP A 129 -16.42 19.19 -10.28
CA ASP A 129 -15.71 19.79 -11.41
C ASP A 129 -15.96 18.98 -12.70
N ALA A 130 -15.83 17.65 -12.64
CA ALA A 130 -16.11 16.78 -13.78
C ALA A 130 -17.58 16.88 -14.25
N GLN A 131 -18.53 17.00 -13.31
CA GLN A 131 -19.94 17.21 -13.65
C GLN A 131 -20.16 18.58 -14.31
N GLY A 132 -19.55 19.64 -13.77
CA GLY A 132 -19.59 20.98 -14.34
C GLY A 132 -19.05 21.01 -15.77
N GLU A 133 -17.89 20.39 -15.98
CA GLU A 133 -17.25 20.25 -17.29
C GLU A 133 -18.09 19.44 -18.27
N ALA A 134 -18.64 18.30 -17.84
CA ALA A 134 -19.53 17.51 -18.67
C ALA A 134 -20.81 18.28 -19.05
N HIS A 135 -21.36 19.09 -18.14
CA HIS A 135 -22.50 19.95 -18.44
C HIS A 135 -22.13 21.04 -19.45
N ARG A 136 -20.98 21.69 -19.29
CA ARG A 136 -20.48 22.70 -20.22
C ARG A 136 -20.30 22.12 -21.62
N LEU A 137 -19.59 20.99 -21.75
CA LEU A 137 -19.36 20.32 -23.03
C LEU A 137 -20.67 19.90 -23.71
N ARG A 138 -21.66 19.43 -22.95
CA ARG A 138 -22.98 19.12 -23.52
C ARG A 138 -23.70 20.36 -24.03
N GLN A 139 -23.64 21.48 -23.30
CA GLN A 139 -24.25 22.74 -23.75
C GLN A 139 -23.57 23.28 -25.01
N GLU A 140 -22.22 23.25 -25.04
CA GLU A 140 -21.43 23.61 -26.21
C GLU A 140 -21.78 22.73 -27.41
N GLY A 141 -21.78 21.40 -27.23
CA GLY A 141 -22.18 20.44 -28.28
C GLY A 141 -23.60 20.65 -28.79
N GLN A 142 -24.56 20.98 -27.92
CA GLN A 142 -25.93 21.33 -28.35
C GLN A 142 -25.96 22.63 -29.15
N SER A 143 -25.16 23.63 -28.76
CA SER A 143 -25.09 24.92 -29.46
C SER A 143 -24.48 24.76 -30.86
N THR A 144 -23.41 23.97 -30.99
CA THR A 144 -22.77 23.71 -32.28
C THR A 144 -23.68 22.89 -33.19
N LEU A 145 -24.40 21.91 -32.65
CA LEU A 145 -25.39 21.13 -33.39
C LEU A 145 -26.53 22.02 -33.92
N ARG A 146 -27.07 22.92 -33.09
CA ARG A 146 -28.09 23.88 -33.54
C ARG A 146 -27.57 24.81 -34.64
N LEU A 147 -26.32 25.29 -34.51
CA LEU A 147 -25.70 26.13 -35.52
C LEU A 147 -25.52 25.37 -36.84
N ALA A 148 -25.05 24.13 -36.78
CA ALA A 148 -24.89 23.26 -37.95
C ALA A 148 -26.24 22.96 -38.62
N GLN A 149 -27.29 22.70 -37.83
CA GLN A 149 -28.65 22.51 -38.35
C GLN A 149 -29.17 23.78 -39.06
N ALA A 150 -29.01 24.94 -38.44
CA ALA A 150 -29.43 26.21 -39.05
C ALA A 150 -28.66 26.52 -40.35
N GLU A 151 -27.38 26.18 -40.41
CA GLU A 151 -26.57 26.32 -41.62
C GLU A 151 -27.02 25.33 -42.71
N ALA A 152 -27.28 24.07 -42.34
CA ALA A 152 -27.80 23.07 -43.27
C ALA A 152 -29.15 23.49 -43.85
N GLU A 153 -30.09 23.96 -43.02
CA GLU A 153 -31.39 24.48 -43.46
C GLU A 153 -31.23 25.70 -44.39
N ARG A 154 -30.30 26.61 -44.07
CA ARG A 154 -29.98 27.76 -44.93
C ARG A 154 -29.46 27.34 -46.31
N VAL A 155 -28.51 26.40 -46.35
CA VAL A 155 -27.93 25.90 -47.60
C VAL A 155 -28.97 25.17 -48.44
N LEU A 156 -29.76 24.28 -47.82
CA LEU A 156 -30.84 23.54 -48.49
C LEU A 156 -31.93 24.48 -49.00
N GLY A 157 -32.35 25.47 -48.21
CA GLY A 157 -33.31 26.48 -48.62
C GLY A 157 -32.78 27.33 -49.80
N GLY A 158 -31.51 27.72 -49.77
CA GLY A 158 -30.85 28.42 -50.87
C GLY A 158 -30.76 27.59 -52.16
N LEU A 159 -30.45 26.29 -52.04
CA LEU A 159 -30.43 25.36 -53.17
C LEU A 159 -31.83 25.15 -53.77
N ALA A 160 -32.86 25.01 -52.93
CA ALA A 160 -34.24 24.86 -53.37
C ALA A 160 -34.72 26.10 -54.14
N ALA A 161 -34.49 27.30 -53.60
CA ALA A 161 -34.84 28.56 -54.26
C ALA A 161 -34.12 28.72 -55.61
N ARG A 162 -32.83 28.34 -55.68
CA ARG A 162 -32.06 28.39 -56.94
C ARG A 162 -32.60 27.40 -57.97
N ARG A 163 -33.01 26.20 -57.54
CA ARG A 163 -33.65 25.21 -58.41
C ARG A 163 -34.97 25.72 -58.96
N GLU A 164 -35.81 26.32 -58.12
CA GLU A 164 -37.09 26.91 -58.55
C GLU A 164 -36.88 28.04 -59.55
N ALA A 165 -35.92 28.93 -59.29
CA ALA A 165 -35.55 30.00 -60.23
C ALA A 165 -35.09 29.44 -61.59
N MET A 166 -34.24 28.40 -61.58
CA MET A 166 -33.79 27.74 -62.82
C MET A 166 -34.95 27.07 -63.57
N ILE A 167 -35.88 26.39 -62.86
CA ILE A 167 -37.06 25.79 -63.48
C ILE A 167 -37.94 26.88 -64.12
N ALA A 168 -38.15 28.00 -63.42
CA ALA A 168 -38.89 29.14 -63.96
C ALA A 168 -38.22 29.72 -65.22
N GLU A 169 -36.90 29.91 -65.21
CA GLU A 169 -36.13 30.32 -66.39
C GLU A 169 -36.28 29.34 -67.56
N MET A 170 -36.19 28.03 -67.31
CA MET A 170 -36.38 27.00 -68.34
C MET A 170 -37.82 27.02 -68.91
N THR A 171 -38.84 27.28 -68.09
CA THR A 171 -40.22 27.43 -68.59
C THR A 171 -40.38 28.66 -69.47
N VAL A 172 -39.79 29.80 -69.09
CA VAL A 172 -39.79 31.02 -69.92
C VAL A 172 -39.08 30.78 -71.26
N ILE A 173 -37.93 30.09 -71.24
CA ILE A 173 -37.20 29.73 -72.47
C ILE A 173 -38.05 28.79 -73.33
N ARG A 174 -38.70 27.79 -72.74
CA ARG A 174 -39.61 26.88 -73.45
C ARG A 174 -40.77 27.63 -74.09
N ASP A 175 -41.46 28.49 -73.37
CA ASP A 175 -42.61 29.25 -73.87
C ASP A 175 -42.19 30.17 -75.03
N ARG A 176 -41.02 30.79 -74.92
CA ARG A 176 -40.43 31.60 -75.99
C ARG A 176 -40.11 30.76 -77.22
N MET A 177 -39.50 29.58 -77.07
CA MET A 177 -39.24 28.67 -78.18
C MET A 177 -40.55 28.19 -78.82
N GLY A 178 -41.57 27.88 -78.01
CA GLY A 178 -42.92 27.53 -78.48
C GLY A 178 -43.52 28.65 -79.34
N GLY A 179 -43.46 29.90 -78.88
CA GLY A 179 -43.93 31.06 -79.65
C GLY A 179 -43.14 31.30 -80.94
N VAL A 180 -41.82 31.09 -80.95
CA VAL A 180 -41.01 31.18 -82.19
C VAL A 180 -41.39 30.06 -83.16
N LEU A 181 -41.65 28.85 -82.67
CA LEU A 181 -42.11 27.73 -83.50
C LEU A 181 -43.51 28.00 -84.07
N GLU A 182 -44.45 28.52 -83.29
CA GLU A 182 -45.78 28.94 -83.78
C GLU A 182 -45.69 30.06 -84.83
N GLN A 183 -44.76 31.00 -84.66
CA GLN A 183 -44.49 32.03 -85.69
C GLN A 183 -43.98 31.40 -86.98
N LEU A 184 -43.05 30.44 -86.89
CA LEU A 184 -42.56 29.70 -88.05
C LEU A 184 -43.68 28.87 -88.70
N GLU A 185 -44.52 28.20 -87.92
CA GLU A 185 -45.66 27.42 -88.41
C GLU A 185 -46.68 28.31 -89.11
N ASN A 186 -47.00 29.48 -88.57
CA ASN A 186 -47.88 30.44 -89.23
C ASN A 186 -47.31 30.98 -90.54
N VAL A 187 -45.99 31.25 -90.60
CA VAL A 187 -45.32 31.66 -91.84
C VAL A 187 -45.37 30.53 -92.88
N ILE A 188 -45.10 29.29 -92.46
CA ILE A 188 -45.15 28.11 -93.34
C ILE A 188 -46.58 27.85 -93.80
N GLY A 189 -47.57 27.90 -92.91
CA GLY A 189 -49.00 27.75 -93.19
C GLY A 189 -49.55 28.85 -94.10
N ALA A 190 -49.06 30.10 -93.96
CA ALA A 190 -49.38 31.18 -94.89
C ALA A 190 -48.80 30.97 -96.30
N THR A 191 -47.77 30.12 -96.44
CA THR A 191 -47.17 29.73 -97.73
C THR A 191 -47.62 28.36 -98.24
N ALA A 192 -48.44 27.63 -97.50
CA ALA A 192 -48.86 26.26 -97.84
C ALA A 192 -50.34 26.21 -98.26
N GLN A 193 -50.56 26.04 -99.57
CA GLN A 193 -51.81 25.46 -100.10
C GLN A 193 -52.05 24.05 -99.53
N PRO A 194 -53.32 23.62 -99.36
CA PRO A 194 -53.62 22.32 -98.80
C PRO A 194 -53.31 21.21 -99.81
N LEU A 195 -52.29 20.40 -99.54
CA LEU A 195 -52.09 19.12 -100.18
C LEU A 195 -52.39 18.01 -99.17
N ALA A 196 -53.58 17.44 -99.36
CA ALA A 196 -53.97 16.17 -98.79
C ALA A 196 -53.09 15.04 -99.35
N ILE A 197 -52.29 14.42 -98.49
CA ILE A 197 -51.56 13.15 -98.73
C ILE A 197 -51.55 12.43 -97.38
N ALA A 198 -52.49 11.53 -97.12
CA ALA A 198 -52.39 10.08 -97.33
C ALA A 198 -51.36 9.39 -96.41
N GLU A 199 -51.90 8.75 -95.37
CA GLU A 199 -51.37 7.61 -94.60
C GLU A 199 -50.68 6.58 -95.54
N PRO A 200 -49.48 6.01 -95.22
CA PRO A 200 -49.36 4.82 -94.36
C PRO A 200 -47.95 4.70 -93.68
N PRO A 201 -47.48 3.50 -93.29
CA PRO A 201 -47.86 2.68 -92.14
C PRO A 201 -46.73 2.58 -91.08
N GLN A 202 -47.10 2.09 -89.90
CA GLN A 202 -46.20 1.69 -88.81
C GLN A 202 -45.08 0.75 -89.28
N PRO A 203 -43.87 0.88 -88.70
CA PRO A 203 -43.05 -0.29 -88.41
C PRO A 203 -42.70 -0.40 -86.92
N ALA A 204 -42.97 -1.59 -86.41
CA ALA A 204 -42.08 -2.39 -85.58
C ALA A 204 -41.43 -1.76 -84.34
N ARG A 205 -42.01 -2.14 -83.20
CA ARG A 205 -41.32 -2.58 -81.97
C ARG A 205 -39.81 -2.84 -82.15
N LEU A 206 -38.99 -2.08 -81.42
CA LEU A 206 -37.80 -2.60 -80.77
C LEU A 206 -37.81 -2.10 -79.32
N LEU A 207 -37.87 -3.06 -78.39
CA LEU A 207 -37.51 -2.88 -77.00
C LEU A 207 -36.02 -2.50 -76.95
N GLU A 208 -35.69 -1.32 -76.44
CA GLU A 208 -34.41 -1.09 -75.77
C GLU A 208 -34.69 -0.85 -74.30
N ALA A 209 -34.66 -1.95 -73.54
CA ALA A 209 -34.43 -1.91 -72.11
C ALA A 209 -33.00 -1.39 -71.90
N SER A 210 -32.88 -0.14 -71.46
CA SER A 210 -31.66 0.43 -70.88
C SER A 210 -31.98 0.77 -69.43
N GLU A 211 -31.91 -0.27 -68.59
CA GLU A 211 -31.84 -0.08 -67.14
C GLU A 211 -30.45 0.43 -66.76
N PRO A 212 -30.34 1.40 -65.84
CA PRO A 212 -29.06 1.90 -65.38
C PRO A 212 -28.30 0.88 -64.53
N GLU A 213 -26.99 0.91 -64.73
CA GLU A 213 -25.93 0.22 -64.01
C GLU A 213 -26.21 0.06 -62.50
N GLN A 214 -26.29 -1.20 -62.04
CA GLN A 214 -26.08 -1.54 -60.64
C GLN A 214 -24.61 -1.22 -60.28
N THR A 215 -24.40 -0.02 -59.76
CA THR A 215 -23.17 0.33 -59.08
C THR A 215 -23.18 -0.36 -57.72
N THR A 216 -22.28 -1.32 -57.56
CA THR A 216 -21.64 -1.72 -56.29
C THR A 216 -22.58 -1.94 -55.11
N LEU A 217 -22.92 -3.21 -54.90
CA LEU A 217 -23.08 -3.79 -53.58
C LEU A 217 -21.85 -3.41 -52.74
N VAL A 218 -21.97 -2.36 -51.92
CA VAL A 218 -21.10 -2.17 -50.76
C VAL A 218 -21.48 -3.30 -49.82
N GLU A 219 -20.73 -4.38 -49.92
CA GLU A 219 -20.57 -5.37 -48.88
C GLU A 219 -20.28 -4.59 -47.60
N GLN A 220 -21.26 -4.54 -46.71
CA GLN A 220 -21.01 -4.14 -45.34
C GLN A 220 -19.88 -5.04 -44.86
N PRO A 221 -18.76 -4.51 -44.33
CA PRO A 221 -17.96 -5.35 -43.48
C PRO A 221 -18.91 -5.75 -42.34
N ASP A 222 -19.21 -7.04 -42.24
CA ASP A 222 -19.50 -7.63 -40.96
C ASP A 222 -18.36 -7.20 -40.05
N ILE A 223 -18.59 -6.14 -39.28
CA ILE A 223 -17.83 -5.88 -38.09
C ILE A 223 -18.28 -7.03 -37.19
N GLU A 224 -17.59 -8.16 -37.33
CA GLU A 224 -17.41 -9.09 -36.24
C GLU A 224 -16.97 -8.22 -35.07
N LEU A 225 -17.93 -7.92 -34.20
CA LEU A 225 -17.66 -7.55 -32.83
C LEU A 225 -16.89 -8.74 -32.28
N GLY A 226 -15.58 -8.68 -32.45
CA GLY A 226 -14.63 -9.51 -31.73
C GLY A 226 -15.04 -9.43 -30.28
N ASP A 227 -15.50 -10.56 -29.79
CA ASP A 227 -15.66 -10.88 -28.38
C ASP A 227 -14.26 -10.98 -27.74
N GLU A 228 -13.46 -9.91 -27.88
CA GLU A 228 -12.14 -9.74 -27.27
C GLU A 228 -12.29 -9.22 -25.82
N SER A 229 -13.35 -9.63 -25.13
CA SER A 229 -13.51 -9.35 -23.70
C SER A 229 -12.92 -10.41 -22.77
N ASP A 230 -12.43 -11.55 -23.27
CA ASP A 230 -12.00 -12.66 -22.42
C ASP A 230 -10.49 -12.94 -22.35
N ASP A 231 -9.63 -12.20 -23.08
CA ASP A 231 -8.17 -12.39 -23.04
C ASP A 231 -7.40 -11.37 -22.16
N LEU A 232 -8.10 -10.57 -21.35
CA LEU A 232 -7.48 -9.62 -20.41
C LEU A 232 -7.30 -10.16 -18.97
N LEU A 233 -7.63 -11.43 -18.73
CA LEU A 233 -7.43 -12.08 -17.42
C LEU A 233 -6.33 -13.17 -17.43
N GLY A 234 -5.59 -13.30 -18.54
CA GLY A 234 -4.52 -14.29 -18.72
C GLY A 234 -3.10 -13.76 -18.57
N MET A 235 -2.90 -12.46 -18.32
CA MET A 235 -1.59 -11.93 -17.92
C MET A 235 -1.36 -12.20 -16.43
N ASP A 236 -1.02 -13.46 -16.15
CA ASP A 236 -0.25 -13.88 -14.97
C ASP A 236 1.22 -13.43 -15.13
N ASP A 237 1.41 -12.17 -15.57
CA ASP A 237 2.70 -11.49 -15.46
C ASP A 237 2.80 -11.10 -13.99
N GLY A 238 3.56 -11.92 -13.28
CA GLY A 238 3.89 -11.72 -11.89
C GLY A 238 4.23 -10.27 -11.62
N PHE A 239 3.48 -9.69 -10.68
CA PHE A 239 3.95 -8.51 -9.98
C PHE A 239 5.26 -8.90 -9.30
N ASP A 240 6.37 -8.61 -9.97
CA ASP A 240 7.68 -8.49 -9.34
C ASP A 240 7.57 -7.29 -8.39
N PHE A 241 7.13 -7.57 -7.17
CA PHE A 241 7.32 -6.66 -6.06
C PHE A 241 8.82 -6.62 -5.81
N ASP A 242 9.52 -5.69 -6.48
CA ASP A 242 10.76 -5.13 -5.97
C ASP A 242 10.43 -4.46 -4.63
N ILE A 243 10.40 -5.26 -3.56
CA ILE A 243 10.41 -4.77 -2.19
C ILE A 243 11.74 -4.05 -2.05
N PRO A 244 11.77 -2.71 -1.91
CA PRO A 244 13.03 -2.05 -1.62
C PRO A 244 13.55 -2.60 -0.30
N ASP A 245 14.82 -3.01 -0.28
CA ASP A 245 15.58 -3.41 0.90
C ASP A 245 15.57 -2.27 1.95
N ILE A 246 14.52 -2.22 2.78
CA ILE A 246 14.36 -1.25 3.87
C ILE A 246 15.09 -1.73 5.15
N LEU A 247 15.81 -2.86 5.12
CA LEU A 247 16.53 -3.39 6.29
C LEU A 247 18.06 -3.35 6.17
N GLY A 248 18.60 -2.50 5.30
CA GLY A 248 20.02 -2.44 4.97
C GLY A 248 20.73 -1.11 5.23
N SER A 249 20.46 -0.40 6.33
CA SER A 249 21.39 0.64 6.80
C SER A 249 21.20 0.94 8.28
N GLU A 250 22.31 1.30 8.94
CA GLU A 250 22.43 1.73 10.34
C GLU A 250 22.55 0.64 11.42
N LEU A 251 23.57 -0.22 11.26
CA LEU A 251 24.37 -0.66 12.40
C LEU A 251 25.85 -0.53 12.07
N ASP A 252 26.31 0.72 11.96
CA ASP A 252 27.72 1.06 12.21
C ASP A 252 27.80 2.49 12.77
N GLU A 253 28.69 2.66 13.74
CA GLU A 253 29.08 3.90 14.46
C GLU A 253 28.26 4.31 15.70
N GLN A 254 28.59 3.69 16.84
CA GLN A 254 29.16 4.39 18.01
C GLN A 254 29.87 3.45 18.99
#